data_AF-A0A679FIY7-F1
#
_entry.id   AF-A0A679FIY7-F1
#
_cell.length_a   1.000
_cell.length_b   1.000
_cell.length_c   1.000
_cell.angle_alpha   90.00
_cell.angle_beta   90.00
_cell.angle_gamma   90.00
#
_symmetry.space_group_name_H-M   'P 1'
#
loop_
_entity.id
_entity.type
_entity.pdbx_description
1 polymer ?
#
loop_
_entity_poly.entity_id
_entity_poly.type
_entity_poly.pdbx_seq_one_letter_code
_entity_poly.pdbx_strand_id
1 'polypeptide(L)'
;MSAGALRYYFTSQSELLAFSMRLVSERVRERVEAIPPSIPPLEGVKRCLLELLPLTDETKKEMEVWLVFTQRALWDPALQPLSEQIYHQLRTAMKRMLELLRDLGLLRSDVSIELETERLYALVDGLAMHGIMQSGKLSPSKIEEIIEYHLRSICR
;
A
#
# COMPACT_ATOMS: atom_id res chain seq x y z
N MET A 1 13.30 -22.47 -9.04
CA MET A 1 12.35 -23.46 -8.46
C MET A 1 11.40 -23.94 -9.54
N SER A 2 11.02 -25.22 -9.58
CA SER A 2 10.02 -25.74 -10.51
C SER A 2 8.61 -25.68 -9.91
N ALA A 3 7.57 -25.65 -10.76
CA ALA A 3 6.18 -25.74 -10.31
C ALA A 3 5.89 -27.01 -9.48
N GLY A 4 6.64 -28.10 -9.73
CA GLY A 4 6.55 -29.34 -8.95
C GLY A 4 7.16 -29.24 -7.55
N ALA A 5 8.21 -28.42 -7.36
CA ALA A 5 8.82 -28.20 -6.04
C ALA A 5 7.88 -27.43 -5.10
N LEU A 6 7.09 -26.49 -5.63
CA LEU A 6 6.15 -25.69 -4.84
C LEU A 6 5.02 -26.52 -4.20
N ARG A 7 4.62 -27.65 -4.83
CA ARG A 7 3.61 -28.57 -4.27
C ARG A 7 4.08 -29.33 -3.03
N TYR A 8 5.40 -29.38 -2.79
CA TYR A 8 5.95 -29.95 -1.55
C TYR A 8 5.95 -28.94 -0.40
N TYR A 9 5.90 -27.63 -0.69
CA TYR A 9 5.88 -26.56 0.30
C TYR A 9 4.47 -26.03 0.58
N PHE A 10 3.55 -26.14 -0.37
CA PHE A 10 2.18 -25.63 -0.24
C PHE A 10 1.17 -26.72 -0.58
N THR A 11 0.28 -26.95 0.37
CA THR A 11 -0.81 -27.93 0.31
C THR A 11 -2.03 -27.42 -0.46
N SER A 12 -2.13 -26.09 -0.68
CA SER A 12 -3.20 -25.47 -1.47
C SER A 12 -2.74 -24.22 -2.22
N GLN A 13 -3.52 -23.83 -3.24
CA GLN A 13 -3.33 -22.55 -3.94
C GLN A 13 -3.50 -21.36 -2.98
N SER A 14 -4.40 -21.46 -2.00
CA SER A 14 -4.64 -20.43 -0.99
C SER A 14 -3.42 -20.26 -0.09
N GLU A 15 -2.76 -21.36 0.28
CA GLU A 15 -1.53 -21.31 1.09
C GLU A 15 -0.38 -20.63 0.33
N LEU A 16 -0.18 -20.99 -0.95
CA LEU A 16 0.80 -20.34 -1.82
C LEU A 16 0.51 -18.83 -1.97
N LEU A 17 -0.75 -18.48 -2.17
CA LEU A 17 -1.17 -17.08 -2.35
C LEU A 17 -1.00 -16.27 -1.07
N ALA A 18 -1.36 -16.83 0.09
CA ALA A 18 -1.14 -16.23 1.40
C ALA A 18 0.36 -16.03 1.69
N PHE A 19 1.20 -17.02 1.36
CA PHE A 19 2.65 -16.90 1.46
C PHE A 19 3.19 -15.78 0.57
N SER A 20 2.74 -15.72 -0.68
CA SER A 20 3.16 -14.71 -1.65
C SER A 20 2.77 -13.31 -1.18
N MET A 21 1.56 -13.15 -0.65
CA MET A 21 1.09 -11.87 -0.11
C MET A 21 1.89 -11.46 1.12
N ARG A 22 2.25 -12.38 2.03
CA ARG A 22 3.13 -12.07 3.16
C ARG A 22 4.49 -11.56 2.71
N LEU A 23 5.07 -12.17 1.68
CA LEU A 23 6.34 -11.71 1.10
C LEU A 23 6.22 -10.30 0.50
N VAL A 24 5.11 -10.01 -0.19
CA VAL A 24 4.82 -8.65 -0.68
C VAL A 24 4.75 -7.65 0.48
N SER A 25 3.98 -7.95 1.53
CA SER A 25 3.87 -7.09 2.71
C SER A 25 5.22 -6.87 3.40
N GLU A 26 6.06 -7.89 3.47
CA GLU A 26 7.40 -7.81 4.05
C GLU A 26 8.31 -6.87 3.24
N ARG A 27 8.35 -7.00 1.92
CA ARG A 27 9.15 -6.13 1.05
C ARG A 27 8.72 -4.67 1.11
N VAL A 28 7.41 -4.43 1.11
CA VAL A 28 6.86 -3.07 1.30
C VAL A 28 7.33 -2.50 2.63
N ARG A 29 7.25 -3.28 3.71
CA ARG A 29 7.72 -2.87 5.03
C ARG A 29 9.22 -2.56 5.04
N GLU A 30 10.04 -3.40 4.44
CA GLU A 30 11.49 -3.19 4.31
C GLU A 30 11.82 -1.87 3.58
N ARG A 31 11.12 -1.58 2.48
CA ARG A 31 11.30 -0.32 1.73
C ARG A 31 10.89 0.90 2.54
N VAL A 32 9.78 0.81 3.28
CA VAL A 32 9.32 1.88 4.18
C VAL A 32 10.31 2.09 5.33
N GLU A 33 10.79 1.02 5.96
CA GLU A 33 11.79 1.07 7.05
C GLU A 33 13.15 1.61 6.57
N ALA A 34 13.48 1.44 5.29
CA ALA A 34 14.70 1.98 4.68
C ALA A 34 14.67 3.49 4.42
N ILE A 35 13.52 4.17 4.58
CA ILE A 35 13.41 5.62 4.41
C ILE A 35 14.17 6.32 5.55
N PRO A 36 15.21 7.13 5.26
CA PRO A 36 16.00 7.77 6.29
C PRO A 36 15.20 8.76 7.15
N PRO A 37 15.37 8.76 8.48
CA PRO A 37 14.66 9.67 9.38
C PRO A 37 15.11 11.14 9.23
N SER A 38 16.22 11.39 8.52
CA SER A 38 16.72 12.73 8.24
C SER A 38 15.95 13.47 7.14
N ILE A 39 15.09 12.77 6.40
CA ILE A 39 14.26 13.37 5.35
C ILE A 39 13.17 14.24 6.00
N PRO A 40 12.83 15.41 5.42
CA PRO A 40 11.72 16.22 5.90
C PRO A 40 10.44 15.39 6.07
N PRO A 41 9.69 15.53 7.18
CA PRO A 41 8.57 14.63 7.50
C PRO A 41 7.51 14.49 6.40
N LEU A 42 7.16 15.60 5.73
CA LEU A 42 6.19 15.57 4.62
C LEU A 42 6.71 14.76 3.43
N GLU A 43 7.99 14.91 3.09
CA GLU A 43 8.64 14.13 2.03
C GLU A 43 8.79 12.65 2.45
N GLY A 44 9.06 12.38 3.72
CA GLY A 44 9.04 11.02 4.28
C GLY A 44 7.68 10.35 4.11
N VAL A 45 6.59 11.03 4.48
CA VAL A 45 5.21 10.53 4.27
C VAL A 45 4.92 10.31 2.79
N LYS A 46 5.29 11.26 1.92
CA LYS A 46 5.16 11.09 0.46
C LYS A 46 5.85 9.80 0.00
N ARG A 47 7.11 9.57 0.39
CA ARG A 47 7.85 8.36 0.03
C ARG A 47 7.20 7.09 0.56
N CYS A 48 6.76 7.07 1.82
CA CYS A 48 6.03 5.94 2.38
C CYS A 48 4.79 5.57 1.55
N LEU A 49 4.02 6.57 1.11
CA LEU A 49 2.84 6.35 0.27
C LEU A 49 3.20 5.81 -1.10
N LEU A 50 4.30 6.28 -1.71
CA LEU A 50 4.76 5.81 -3.02
C LEU A 50 5.23 4.34 -2.98
N GLU A 51 5.76 3.86 -1.85
CA GLU A 51 6.16 2.46 -1.68
C GLU A 51 5.00 1.45 -1.73
N LEU A 52 3.77 1.94 -1.56
CA LEU A 52 2.53 1.16 -1.65
C LEU A 52 2.00 1.07 -3.09
N LEU A 53 2.62 1.78 -4.05
CA LEU A 53 2.07 1.99 -5.38
C LEU A 53 2.90 1.25 -6.47
N PRO A 54 2.26 0.83 -7.58
CA PRO A 54 2.91 0.08 -8.66
C PRO A 54 3.71 1.00 -9.61
N LEU A 55 4.74 1.66 -9.07
CA LEU A 55 5.57 2.64 -9.78
C LEU A 55 6.75 2.02 -10.54
N THR A 56 7.19 0.83 -10.16
CA THR A 56 8.32 0.11 -10.79
C THR A 56 7.86 -1.25 -11.31
N ASP A 57 8.67 -1.91 -12.14
CA ASP A 57 8.32 -3.25 -12.64
C ASP A 57 8.30 -4.31 -11.54
N GLU A 58 9.01 -4.07 -10.43
CA GLU A 58 8.93 -4.92 -9.25
C GLU A 58 7.63 -4.68 -8.49
N THR A 59 7.31 -3.42 -8.16
CA THR A 59 6.08 -3.12 -7.40
C THR A 59 4.81 -3.38 -8.21
N LYS A 60 4.88 -3.38 -9.54
CA LYS A 60 3.78 -3.86 -10.40
C LYS A 60 3.48 -5.35 -10.20
N LYS A 61 4.51 -6.20 -10.12
CA LYS A 61 4.33 -7.64 -9.88
C LYS A 61 3.79 -7.91 -8.48
N GLU A 62 4.26 -7.15 -7.49
CA GLU A 62 3.71 -7.18 -6.13
C GLU A 62 2.22 -6.82 -6.13
N MET A 63 1.83 -5.82 -6.92
CA MET A 63 0.44 -5.40 -7.06
C MET A 63 -0.43 -6.44 -7.79
N GLU A 64 0.10 -7.16 -8.78
CA GLU A 64 -0.60 -8.30 -9.39
C GLU A 64 -0.93 -9.39 -8.35
N VAL A 65 0.02 -9.70 -7.46
CA VAL A 65 -0.21 -10.65 -6.35
C VAL A 65 -1.29 -10.12 -5.41
N TRP A 66 -1.24 -8.83 -5.05
CA TRP A 66 -2.26 -8.20 -4.21
C TRP A 66 -3.65 -8.28 -4.85
N LEU A 67 -3.78 -8.02 -6.15
CA LEU A 67 -5.08 -8.08 -6.85
C LEU A 67 -5.66 -9.49 -6.83
N VAL A 68 -4.84 -10.51 -7.12
CA VAL A 68 -5.28 -11.91 -7.08
C VAL A 68 -5.63 -12.33 -5.65
N PHE A 69 -4.85 -11.91 -4.66
CA PHE A 69 -5.10 -12.18 -3.25
C PHE A 69 -6.42 -11.56 -2.77
N THR A 70 -6.60 -10.25 -2.95
CA THR A 70 -7.79 -9.53 -2.50
C THR A 70 -9.05 -10.06 -3.17
N GLN A 71 -8.99 -10.36 -4.48
CA GLN A 71 -10.09 -10.98 -5.20
C GLN A 71 -10.46 -12.35 -4.60
N ARG A 72 -9.47 -13.21 -4.35
CA ARG A 72 -9.72 -14.54 -3.78
C ARG A 72 -10.22 -14.48 -2.33
N ALA A 73 -9.72 -13.55 -1.53
CA ALA A 73 -10.09 -13.41 -0.12
C ALA A 73 -11.58 -13.08 0.10
N LEU A 74 -12.27 -12.53 -0.91
CA LEU A 74 -13.70 -12.26 -0.86
C LEU A 74 -14.56 -13.52 -0.62
N TRP A 75 -14.10 -14.70 -1.05
CA TRP A 75 -14.88 -15.94 -0.97
C TRP A 75 -14.08 -17.15 -0.47
N ASP A 76 -12.81 -16.96 -0.12
CA ASP A 76 -11.96 -18.01 0.46
C ASP A 76 -11.73 -17.74 1.96
N PRO A 77 -12.43 -18.44 2.86
CA PRO A 77 -12.30 -18.22 4.30
C PRO A 77 -10.88 -18.42 4.83
N ALA A 78 -10.03 -19.19 4.14
CA ALA A 78 -8.65 -19.39 4.56
C ALA A 78 -7.78 -18.13 4.36
N LEU A 79 -8.20 -17.19 3.51
CA LEU A 79 -7.47 -15.94 3.23
C LEU A 79 -8.03 -14.73 3.97
N GLN A 80 -9.28 -14.79 4.44
CA GLN A 80 -9.95 -13.69 5.13
C GLN A 80 -9.16 -13.13 6.32
N PRO A 81 -8.59 -13.95 7.24
CA PRO A 81 -7.82 -13.43 8.37
C PRO A 81 -6.60 -12.62 7.94
N LEU A 82 -5.90 -13.06 6.89
CA LEU A 82 -4.75 -12.33 6.35
C LEU A 82 -5.19 -11.03 5.65
N SER A 83 -6.33 -11.05 4.96
CA SER A 83 -6.88 -9.87 4.31
C SER A 83 -7.27 -8.79 5.31
N GLU A 84 -7.98 -9.17 6.38
CA GLU A 84 -8.32 -8.28 7.49
C GLU A 84 -7.07 -7.73 8.18
N GLN A 85 -6.08 -8.57 8.43
CA GLN A 85 -4.81 -8.14 9.01
C GLN A 85 -4.12 -7.06 8.15
N ILE A 86 -3.99 -7.28 6.83
CA ILE A 86 -3.35 -6.34 5.92
C ILE A 86 -4.13 -5.02 5.86
N TYR A 87 -5.46 -5.09 5.77
CA TYR A 87 -6.33 -3.91 5.82
C TYR A 87 -6.07 -3.08 7.08
N HIS A 88 -6.09 -3.71 8.26
CA HIS A 88 -5.85 -3.01 9.53
C HIS A 88 -4.44 -2.42 9.62
N GLN A 89 -3.43 -3.13 9.11
CA GLN A 89 -2.04 -2.64 9.08
C GLN A 89 -1.91 -1.39 8.21
N LEU A 90 -2.42 -1.43 6.98
CA LEU A 90 -2.35 -0.30 6.05
C LEU A 90 -3.13 0.90 6.59
N ARG A 91 -4.37 0.69 7.04
CA ARG A 91 -5.18 1.76 7.65
C ARG A 91 -4.48 2.39 8.86
N THR A 92 -3.86 1.58 9.71
CA THR A 92 -3.09 2.07 10.87
C THR A 92 -1.87 2.87 10.43
N ALA A 93 -1.17 2.44 9.38
CA ALA A 93 -0.04 3.19 8.81
C ALA A 93 -0.49 4.56 8.28
N MET A 94 -1.59 4.62 7.53
CA MET A 94 -2.18 5.89 7.04
C MET A 94 -2.50 6.83 8.20
N LYS A 95 -3.19 6.32 9.22
CA LYS A 95 -3.53 7.11 10.41
C LYS A 95 -2.28 7.66 11.10
N ARG A 96 -1.26 6.83 11.31
CA ARG A 96 0.01 7.24 11.95
C ARG A 96 0.74 8.33 11.16
N MET A 97 0.74 8.25 9.82
CA MET A 97 1.33 9.30 8.98
C MET A 97 0.59 10.63 9.14
N LEU A 98 -0.74 10.62 9.19
CA LEU A 98 -1.54 11.82 9.42
C LEU A 98 -1.36 12.39 10.83
N GLU A 99 -1.31 11.53 11.85
CA GLU A 99 -1.01 11.94 13.23
C GLU A 99 0.38 12.56 13.35
N LEU A 100 1.39 11.97 12.72
CA LEU A 100 2.74 12.55 12.65
C LEU A 100 2.73 13.96 12.06
N LEU A 101 2.06 14.16 10.92
CA LEU A 101 1.97 15.48 10.29
C LEU A 101 1.22 16.49 11.17
N ARG A 102 0.18 16.07 11.88
CA ARG A 102 -0.54 16.91 12.84
C ARG A 102 0.34 17.31 14.02
N ASP A 103 1.02 16.35 14.62
CA ASP A 103 1.83 16.57 15.82
C ASP A 103 3.04 17.49 15.52
N LEU A 104 3.51 17.50 14.27
CA LEU A 104 4.52 18.43 13.76
C LEU A 104 3.95 19.79 13.29
N GLY A 105 2.64 20.01 13.38
CA GLY A 105 1.98 21.25 12.95
C GLY A 105 1.92 21.45 11.44
N LEU A 106 2.22 20.41 10.65
CA LEU A 106 2.21 20.43 9.18
C LEU A 106 0.82 20.17 8.61
N LEU A 107 -0.02 19.40 9.30
CA LEU A 107 -1.41 19.16 8.89
C LEU A 107 -2.27 20.40 9.21
N ARG A 108 -3.21 20.75 8.33
CA ARG A 108 -4.17 21.83 8.65
C ARG A 108 -5.07 21.42 9.82
N SER A 109 -5.48 22.42 10.61
CA SER A 109 -6.27 22.24 11.84
C SER A 109 -7.71 21.82 11.60
N ASP A 110 -8.24 22.00 10.39
CA ASP A 110 -9.60 21.65 10.00
C ASP A 110 -9.74 20.19 9.52
N VAL A 111 -8.63 19.46 9.39
CA VAL A 111 -8.61 18.08 8.89
C VAL A 111 -8.97 17.10 10.01
N SER A 112 -10.03 16.31 9.80
CA SER A 112 -10.35 15.17 10.66
C SER A 112 -9.45 13.98 10.31
N ILE A 113 -8.66 13.51 11.28
CA ILE A 113 -7.77 12.36 11.11
C ILE A 113 -8.53 11.11 10.71
N GLU A 114 -9.69 10.86 11.31
CA GLU A 114 -10.50 9.67 11.06
C GLU A 114 -11.01 9.65 9.62
N LEU A 115 -11.65 10.73 9.16
CA LEU A 115 -12.15 10.81 7.79
C LEU A 115 -11.01 10.82 6.77
N GLU A 116 -9.92 11.52 7.08
CA GLU A 116 -8.77 11.63 6.19
C GLU A 116 -8.02 10.30 6.07
N THR A 117 -8.00 9.49 7.13
CA THR A 117 -7.46 8.12 7.08
C THR A 117 -8.21 7.27 6.05
N GLU A 118 -9.55 7.27 6.09
CA GLU A 118 -10.36 6.51 5.13
C GLU A 118 -10.19 7.05 3.71
N ARG A 119 -10.14 8.39 3.55
CA ARG A 119 -9.96 9.03 2.25
C ARG A 119 -8.60 8.70 1.63
N LEU A 120 -7.53 8.78 2.42
CA LEU A 120 -6.18 8.46 1.98
C LEU A 120 -6.05 6.98 1.63
N TYR A 121 -6.62 6.10 2.46
CA TYR A 121 -6.67 4.66 2.17
C TYR A 121 -7.37 4.39 0.84
N ALA A 122 -8.57 4.94 0.63
CA ALA A 122 -9.31 4.78 -0.62
C ALA A 122 -8.59 5.36 -1.84
N LEU A 123 -7.90 6.51 -1.68
CA LEU A 123 -7.09 7.11 -2.73
C LEU A 123 -5.93 6.18 -3.14
N VAL A 124 -5.19 5.65 -2.16
CA VAL A 124 -4.04 4.78 -2.42
C VAL A 124 -4.48 3.47 -3.07
N ASP A 125 -5.52 2.81 -2.57
CA ASP A 125 -6.07 1.58 -3.18
C ASP A 125 -6.53 1.84 -4.62
N GLY A 126 -7.22 2.96 -4.86
CA GLY A 126 -7.67 3.35 -6.20
C GLY A 126 -6.51 3.62 -7.15
N LEU A 127 -5.48 4.33 -6.71
CA LEU A 127 -4.27 4.59 -7.49
C LEU A 127 -3.51 3.31 -7.80
N ALA A 128 -3.39 2.41 -6.82
CA ALA A 128 -2.71 1.14 -6.98
C ALA A 128 -3.42 0.26 -8.02
N MET A 129 -4.75 0.15 -7.93
CA MET A 129 -5.55 -0.62 -8.89
C MET A 129 -5.49 -0.02 -10.30
N HIS A 130 -5.68 1.30 -10.43
CA HIS A 130 -5.64 1.97 -11.72
C HIS A 130 -4.24 1.98 -12.35
N GLY A 131 -3.18 2.02 -11.54
CA GLY A 131 -1.80 1.96 -12.04
C GLY A 131 -1.47 0.67 -12.78
N ILE A 132 -2.12 -0.45 -12.42
CA ILE A 132 -2.03 -1.71 -13.15
C ILE A 132 -3.00 -1.75 -14.34
N MET A 133 -4.28 -1.47 -14.08
CA MET A 133 -5.34 -1.66 -15.08
C MET A 133 -5.29 -0.66 -16.24
N GLN A 134 -4.74 0.54 -16.00
CA GLN A 134 -4.70 1.64 -16.95
C GLN A 134 -3.29 2.21 -17.07
N SER A 135 -2.26 1.35 -17.03
CA SER A 135 -0.84 1.75 -17.06
C SER A 135 -0.45 2.66 -18.23
N GLY A 136 -1.17 2.59 -19.36
CA GLY A 136 -1.00 3.51 -20.50
C GLY A 136 -1.65 4.90 -20.34
N LYS A 137 -2.54 5.08 -19.35
CA LYS A 137 -3.24 6.35 -19.08
C LYS A 137 -2.82 7.00 -17.76
N LEU A 138 -2.45 6.19 -16.77
CA LEU A 138 -2.01 6.64 -15.45
C LEU A 138 -0.53 6.30 -15.27
N SER A 139 0.35 7.21 -15.66
CA SER A 139 1.79 7.04 -15.53
C SER A 139 2.24 7.11 -14.05
N PRO A 140 3.41 6.52 -13.70
CA PRO A 140 3.99 6.67 -12.37
C PRO A 140 4.15 8.13 -11.94
N SER A 141 4.58 9.00 -12.86
CA SER A 141 4.69 10.45 -12.61
C SER A 141 3.34 11.09 -12.28
N LYS A 142 2.24 10.63 -12.90
CA LYS A 142 0.91 11.15 -12.61
C LYS A 142 0.39 10.67 -11.25
N ILE A 143 0.70 9.42 -10.87
CA ILE A 143 0.40 8.90 -9.55
C ILE A 143 1.11 9.73 -8.48
N GLU A 144 2.39 10.01 -8.67
CA GLU A 144 3.17 10.85 -7.77
C GLU A 144 2.58 12.26 -7.65
N GLU A 145 2.21 12.88 -8.78
CA GLU A 145 1.55 14.19 -8.81
C GLU A 145 0.23 14.20 -8.03
N ILE A 146 -0.57 13.13 -8.11
CA ILE A 146 -1.84 13.01 -7.36
C ILE A 146 -1.59 12.88 -5.86
N ILE A 147 -0.60 12.09 -5.44
CA ILE A 147 -0.21 11.98 -4.02
C ILE A 147 0.27 13.34 -3.50
N GLU A 148 1.11 14.02 -4.28
CA GLU A 148 1.59 15.34 -3.91
C GLU A 148 0.47 16.39 -3.84
N TYR A 149 -0.45 16.37 -4.81
CA TYR A 149 -1.64 17.22 -4.79
C TYR A 149 -2.49 16.96 -3.55
N HIS A 150 -2.72 15.69 -3.22
CA HIS A 150 -3.45 15.30 -2.01
C HIS A 150 -2.77 15.84 -0.75
N LEU A 151 -1.46 15.62 -0.59
CA LEU A 151 -0.72 16.09 0.59
C LEU A 151 -0.75 17.62 0.71
N ARG A 152 -0.53 18.35 -0.39
CA ARG A 152 -0.68 19.82 -0.43
C ARG A 152 -2.10 20.28 -0.07
N SER A 153 -3.11 19.49 -0.41
CA SER A 153 -4.50 19.83 -0.11
C SER A 153 -4.88 19.70 1.37
N ILE A 154 -4.06 19.05 2.20
CA ILE A 154 -4.33 18.83 3.63
C ILE A 154 -3.22 19.37 4.55
N CYS A 155 -2.07 19.71 4.00
CA CYS A 155 -0.94 20.29 4.74
C CYS A 155 -0.85 21.82 4.57
N ARG A 156 -0.08 22.47 5.45
CA ARG A 156 0.22 23.91 5.46
C ARG A 156 1.54 24.23 4.76
#